data_AF-A0AAU7U9Z2-F1
#
_entry.id   AF-A0AAU7U9Z2-F1
#
_cell.length_a   1.000
_cell.length_b   1.000
_cell.length_c   1.000
_cell.angle_alpha   90.00
_cell.angle_beta   90.00
_cell.angle_gamma   90.00
#
_symmetry.space_group_name_H-M   'P 1'
#
loop_
_entity.id
_entity.type
_entity.pdbx_description
1 polymer ?
#
loop_
_entity_poly.entity_id
_entity_poly.type
_entity_poly.pdbx_seq_one_letter_code
_entity_poly.pdbx_strand_id
1 'polypeptide(L)'
;MTDDPPRPELPAPDLRVQVQVQLRPEPTRAGGQLYQYVIRIENHSDESWQLMAREWTITDATGQVTQVQGEGVVGQTPIIAPGGVFVYDSFVTLQRSPGTMRGAYLLRDAWGATTRLAIPEFRLGSGPDSEDRVLN
;
A
#
# COMPACT_ATOMS: atom_id res chain seq x y z
N MET A 1 1.72 -22.07 35.77
CA MET A 1 0.78 -21.04 35.29
C MET A 1 1.65 -19.87 34.88
N THR A 2 2.28 -20.00 33.71
CA THR A 2 3.26 -19.01 33.24
C THR A 2 2.46 -17.96 32.51
N ASP A 3 2.31 -16.80 33.15
CA ASP A 3 1.90 -15.57 32.50
C ASP A 3 2.98 -15.28 31.44
N ASP A 4 2.65 -15.49 30.17
CA ASP A 4 3.49 -15.07 29.05
C ASP A 4 3.59 -13.54 29.15
N PRO A 5 4.79 -12.96 29.34
CA PRO A 5 4.90 -11.52 29.44
C PRO A 5 4.32 -10.90 28.16
N PRO A 6 3.54 -9.81 28.24
CA PRO A 6 3.01 -9.17 27.05
C PRO A 6 4.18 -8.84 26.12
N ARG A 7 4.18 -9.45 24.94
CA ARG A 7 5.22 -9.24 23.93
C ARG A 7 5.34 -7.73 23.71
N PRO A 8 6.54 -7.14 23.79
CA PRO A 8 6.70 -5.73 23.50
C PRO A 8 6.11 -5.46 22.11
N GLU A 9 5.26 -4.44 22.00
CA GLU A 9 4.80 -3.96 20.70
C GLU A 9 6.05 -3.69 19.86
N LEU A 10 6.25 -4.51 18.82
CA LEU A 10 7.40 -4.34 17.93
C LEU A 10 7.33 -2.92 17.36
N PRO A 11 8.43 -2.16 17.35
CA PRO A 11 8.46 -0.90 16.65
C PRO A 11 7.99 -1.12 15.21
N ALA A 12 7.34 -0.10 14.61
CA ALA A 12 6.96 -0.17 13.21
C ALA A 12 8.20 -0.58 12.40
N PRO A 13 8.09 -1.61 11.54
CA PRO A 13 9.27 -2.14 10.89
C PRO A 13 9.82 -1.09 9.93
N ASP A 14 11.15 -1.00 9.81
CA ASP A 14 11.83 -0.04 8.94
C ASP A 14 11.65 -0.45 7.46
N LEU A 15 10.43 -0.29 6.96
CA LEU A 15 10.03 -0.53 5.58
C LEU A 15 9.61 0.79 4.96
N ARG A 16 10.29 1.15 3.86
CA ARG A 16 9.96 2.32 3.06
C ARG A 16 8.96 1.93 1.98
N VAL A 17 7.91 2.74 1.84
CA VAL A 17 6.93 2.62 0.76
C VAL A 17 6.99 3.84 -0.13
N GLN A 18 7.25 3.61 -1.42
CA GLN A 18 7.19 4.62 -2.47
C GLN A 18 6.04 4.31 -3.41
N VAL A 19 5.31 5.35 -3.81
CA VAL A 19 4.17 5.22 -4.72
C VAL A 19 4.36 6.17 -5.90
N GLN A 20 4.23 5.62 -7.10
CA GLN A 20 4.18 6.39 -8.34
C GLN A 20 2.81 6.17 -8.99
N VAL A 21 2.18 7.24 -9.47
CA VAL A 21 0.84 7.18 -10.06
C VAL A 21 0.79 7.92 -11.38
N GLN A 22 0.14 7.30 -12.36
CA GLN A 22 -0.03 7.85 -13.70
C GLN A 22 -1.48 7.70 -14.17
N LEU A 23 -2.04 8.77 -14.70
CA LEU A 23 -3.32 8.74 -15.43
C LEU A 23 -3.13 8.00 -16.75
N ARG A 24 -3.99 7.01 -16.98
CA ARG A 24 -4.08 6.27 -18.24
C ARG A 24 -5.18 6.89 -19.10
N PRO A 25 -4.93 7.24 -20.37
CA PRO A 25 -5.93 7.83 -21.26
C PRO A 25 -6.97 6.82 -21.76
N GLU A 26 -6.94 5.59 -21.26
CA GLU A 26 -7.77 4.49 -21.72
C GLU A 26 -9.23 4.66 -21.28
N PRO A 27 -10.21 4.52 -22.20
CA PRO A 27 -11.60 4.65 -21.86
C PRO A 27 -12.05 3.49 -20.96
N THR A 28 -12.70 3.82 -19.85
CA THR A 28 -13.29 2.83 -18.94
C THR A 28 -14.74 2.56 -19.35
N ARG A 29 -15.18 1.30 -19.30
CA ARG A 29 -16.55 0.90 -19.72
C ARG A 29 -17.65 1.57 -18.89
N ALA A 30 -17.38 1.86 -17.61
CA ALA A 30 -18.35 2.44 -16.68
C ALA A 30 -18.34 3.97 -16.67
N GLY A 31 -17.48 4.62 -17.46
CA GLY A 31 -17.12 6.02 -17.24
C GLY A 31 -16.15 6.17 -16.06
N GLY A 32 -15.38 7.26 -16.06
CA GLY A 32 -14.33 7.52 -15.08
C GLY A 32 -12.93 7.50 -15.68
N GLN A 33 -11.94 7.79 -14.83
CA GLN A 33 -10.52 7.86 -15.18
C GLN A 33 -9.77 6.65 -14.63
N LEU A 34 -8.96 6.01 -15.48
CA LEU A 34 -8.11 4.89 -15.10
C LEU A 34 -6.76 5.42 -14.63
N TYR A 35 -6.33 5.02 -13.44
CA TYR A 35 -4.99 5.31 -12.92
C TYR A 35 -4.22 4.00 -12.79
N GLN A 36 -2.98 4.01 -13.24
CA GLN A 36 -1.99 2.99 -12.91
C GLN A 36 -1.18 3.51 -11.74
N TYR A 37 -0.93 2.67 -10.74
CA TYR A 37 -0.01 2.97 -9.66
C TYR A 37 1.03 1.87 -9.53
N VAL A 38 2.27 2.26 -9.27
CA VAL A 38 3.41 1.38 -8.99
C VAL A 38 3.80 1.60 -7.54
N ILE A 39 3.89 0.53 -6.77
CA ILE A 39 4.32 0.59 -5.38
C ILE A 39 5.63 -0.19 -5.24
N ARG A 40 6.59 0.47 -4.63
CA ARG A 40 7.89 -0.08 -4.25
C ARG A 40 7.98 -0.13 -2.74
N ILE A 41 8.30 -1.31 -2.22
CA ILE A 41 8.47 -1.58 -0.80
C ILE A 41 9.92 -2.02 -0.60
N GLU A 42 10.67 -1.27 0.20
CA GLU A 42 12.08 -1.54 0.50
C GLU A 42 12.20 -1.89 1.98
N ASN A 43 12.82 -3.01 2.30
CA ASN A 43 13.03 -3.45 3.67
C ASN A 43 14.42 -3.05 4.15
N HIS A 44 14.47 -2.07 5.03
CA HIS A 44 15.70 -1.57 5.66
C HIS A 44 15.92 -2.17 7.06
N SER A 45 14.98 -2.98 7.55
CA SER A 45 15.13 -3.72 8.79
C SER A 45 16.02 -4.96 8.63
N ASP A 46 16.49 -5.49 9.76
CA ASP A 46 17.26 -6.74 9.83
C ASP A 46 16.39 -8.00 9.79
N GLU A 47 15.06 -7.87 9.66
CA GLU A 47 14.09 -8.96 9.71
C GLU A 47 13.39 -9.16 8.36
N SER A 48 12.93 -10.38 8.07
CA SER A 48 12.10 -10.65 6.88
C SER A 48 10.62 -10.41 7.18
N TRP A 49 9.91 -9.78 6.25
CA TRP A 49 8.49 -9.49 6.39
C TRP A 49 7.67 -10.08 5.25
N GLN A 50 6.63 -10.83 5.57
CA GLN A 50 5.67 -11.34 4.60
C GLN A 50 4.44 -10.43 4.50
N LEU A 51 4.10 -9.98 3.30
CA LEU A 51 2.87 -9.23 3.05
C LEU A 51 1.68 -10.18 2.97
N MET A 52 0.76 -10.04 3.92
CA MET A 52 -0.40 -10.93 4.08
C MET A 52 -1.67 -10.37 3.49
N ALA A 53 -1.91 -9.07 3.67
CA ALA A 53 -3.14 -8.42 3.21
C ALA A 53 -2.89 -6.95 2.92
N ARG A 54 -3.82 -6.36 2.16
CA ARG A 54 -3.87 -4.93 1.87
C ARG A 54 -5.24 -4.38 2.22
N GLU A 55 -5.25 -3.16 2.73
CA GLU A 55 -6.45 -2.33 2.88
C GLU A 55 -6.23 -0.99 2.19
N TRP A 56 -7.23 -0.55 1.45
CA TRP A 56 -7.26 0.72 0.74
C TRP A 56 -8.50 1.51 1.13
N THR A 57 -8.30 2.80 1.33
CA THR A 57 -9.36 3.81 1.41
C THR A 57 -9.19 4.74 0.23
N ILE A 58 -10.19 4.79 -0.64
CA ILE A 58 -10.22 5.61 -1.85
C ILE A 58 -11.29 6.68 -1.66
N THR A 59 -10.93 7.95 -1.82
CA THR A 59 -11.86 9.07 -1.72
C THR A 59 -11.92 9.81 -3.05
N ASP A 60 -13.11 10.03 -3.58
CA ASP A 60 -13.31 10.73 -4.86
C ASP A 60 -13.57 12.25 -4.67
N ALA A 61 -13.70 12.99 -5.77
CA ALA A 61 -13.91 14.45 -5.73
C ALA A 61 -15.19 14.89 -5.01
N THR A 62 -16.17 13.99 -4.85
CA THR A 62 -17.44 14.26 -4.17
C THR A 62 -17.37 13.95 -2.69
N GLY A 63 -16.25 13.42 -2.21
CA GLY A 63 -16.08 12.91 -0.85
C GLY A 63 -16.63 11.50 -0.66
N GLN A 64 -17.02 10.81 -1.74
CA GLN A 64 -17.43 9.41 -1.65
C GLN A 64 -16.21 8.55 -1.28
N VAL A 65 -16.36 7.76 -0.22
CA VAL A 65 -15.31 6.87 0.29
C VAL A 65 -15.62 5.42 -0.10
N THR A 66 -14.65 4.75 -0.70
CA THR A 66 -14.67 3.32 -0.99
C THR A 66 -13.56 2.62 -0.22
N GLN A 67 -13.91 1.57 0.52
CA GLN A 67 -12.93 0.70 1.19
C GLN A 67 -12.75 -0.59 0.38
N VAL A 68 -11.49 -0.98 0.18
CA VAL A 68 -11.12 -2.22 -0.49
C VAL A 68 -10.17 -2.99 0.40
N GLN A 69 -10.46 -4.25 0.65
CA GLN A 69 -9.58 -5.15 1.40
C GLN A 69 -9.34 -6.41 0.58
N GLY A 70 -8.17 -7.02 0.73
CA GLY A 70 -7.86 -8.26 0.05
C GLY A 70 -6.59 -8.93 0.55
N GLU A 71 -6.51 -10.24 0.34
CA GLU A 71 -5.31 -11.01 0.63
C GLU A 71 -4.19 -10.64 -0.35
N GLY A 72 -2.98 -10.54 0.19
CA GLY A 72 -1.75 -10.25 -0.53
C GLY A 72 -1.81 -8.95 -1.33
N VAL A 73 -1.04 -8.91 -2.40
CA VAL A 73 -1.02 -7.88 -3.46
C VAL A 73 -0.92 -8.59 -4.79
N VAL A 74 -1.73 -8.19 -5.78
CA VAL A 74 -1.73 -8.78 -7.14
C VAL A 74 -1.77 -10.32 -7.17
N GLY A 75 -2.44 -10.95 -6.18
CA GLY A 75 -2.54 -12.42 -6.05
C GLY A 75 -1.30 -13.10 -5.43
N GLN A 76 -0.38 -12.33 -4.85
CA GLN A 76 0.84 -12.81 -4.23
C GLN A 76 0.95 -12.37 -2.77
N THR A 77 1.62 -13.18 -1.94
CA THR A 77 1.96 -12.87 -0.54
C THR A 77 3.49 -12.83 -0.37
N PRO A 78 4.16 -11.82 -0.94
CA PRO A 78 5.62 -11.78 -1.05
C PRO A 78 6.30 -11.72 0.32
N ILE A 79 7.47 -12.36 0.41
CA ILE A 79 8.41 -12.19 1.53
C ILE A 79 9.49 -11.20 1.09
N ILE A 80 9.66 -10.13 1.86
CA ILE A 80 10.66 -9.09 1.64
C ILE A 80 11.78 -9.30 2.66
N ALA A 81 12.89 -9.88 2.20
CA ALA A 81 14.08 -10.13 3.02
C ALA A 81 14.76 -8.81 3.46
N PRO A 82 15.65 -8.83 4.46
CA PRO A 82 16.49 -7.68 4.83
C PRO A 82 17.26 -7.14 3.62
N GLY A 83 17.23 -5.82 3.40
CA GLY A 83 17.78 -5.16 2.22
C GLY A 83 17.03 -5.46 0.91
N GLY A 84 15.94 -6.22 0.98
CA GLY A 84 15.15 -6.66 -0.15
C GLY A 84 14.18 -5.59 -0.63
N VAL A 85 13.78 -5.72 -1.89
CA VAL A 85 12.86 -4.81 -2.56
C VAL A 85 11.77 -5.60 -3.25
N PHE A 86 10.52 -5.21 -3.04
CA PHE A 86 9.37 -5.70 -3.78
C PHE A 86 8.70 -4.57 -4.55
N VAL A 87 8.42 -4.78 -5.84
CA VAL A 87 7.76 -3.80 -6.70
C VAL A 87 6.60 -4.47 -7.41
N TYR A 88 5.45 -3.78 -7.42
CA TYR A 88 4.30 -4.22 -8.19
C TYR A 88 3.53 -3.02 -8.76
N ASP A 89 2.81 -3.25 -9.84
CA ASP A 89 1.88 -2.28 -10.41
C ASP A 89 0.45 -2.80 -10.38
N SER A 90 -0.50 -1.88 -10.31
CA SER A 90 -1.92 -2.20 -10.39
C SER A 90 -2.71 -0.97 -10.85
N PHE A 91 -4.03 -1.13 -10.94
CA PHE A 91 -4.92 -0.12 -11.50
C PHE A 91 -6.08 0.18 -10.57
N VAL A 92 -6.58 1.40 -10.66
CA VAL A 92 -7.82 1.83 -10.03
C VAL A 92 -8.61 2.68 -11.03
N THR A 93 -9.92 2.48 -11.09
CA THR A 93 -10.82 3.37 -11.83
C THR A 93 -11.51 4.31 -10.84
N LEU A 94 -11.34 5.61 -11.04
CA LEU A 94 -12.00 6.63 -10.24
C LEU A 94 -13.17 7.24 -11.02
N GLN A 95 -14.38 7.19 -10.45
CA GLN A 95 -15.60 7.68 -11.09
C GLN A 95 -15.66 9.21 -11.19
N ARG A 96 -15.12 9.90 -10.18
CA ARG A 96 -15.07 11.36 -10.08
C ARG A 96 -13.68 11.79 -9.65
N SER A 97 -12.90 12.33 -10.58
CA SER A 97 -11.57 12.87 -10.30
C SER A 97 -11.62 14.37 -10.01
N PRO A 98 -10.62 14.92 -9.29
CA PRO A 98 -9.51 14.22 -8.63
C PRO A 98 -9.94 13.41 -7.40
N GLY A 99 -9.06 12.56 -6.87
CA GLY A 99 -9.30 11.82 -5.63
C GLY A 99 -8.02 11.53 -4.87
N THR A 100 -8.13 10.76 -3.79
CA THR A 100 -6.98 10.29 -3.00
C THR A 100 -7.09 8.80 -2.71
N MET A 101 -5.94 8.17 -2.52
CA MET A 101 -5.83 6.81 -2.03
C MET A 101 -4.85 6.77 -0.86
N ARG A 102 -5.21 6.03 0.19
CA ARG A 102 -4.33 5.69 1.30
C ARG A 102 -4.64 4.28 1.76
N GLY A 103 -3.73 3.65 2.49
CA GLY A 103 -3.95 2.27 2.90
C GLY A 103 -2.97 1.79 3.95
N ALA A 104 -2.99 0.48 4.15
CA ALA A 104 -1.99 -0.21 4.92
C ALA A 104 -1.79 -1.64 4.39
N TYR A 105 -0.61 -2.19 4.64
CA TYR A 105 -0.34 -3.61 4.53
C TYR A 105 -0.37 -4.25 5.90
N LEU A 106 -0.93 -5.45 5.97
CA LEU A 106 -0.72 -6.36 7.09
C LEU A 106 0.53 -7.19 6.77
N LEU A 107 1.56 -7.02 7.59
CA LEU A 107 2.81 -7.77 7.50
C LEU A 107 2.88 -8.83 8.59
N ARG A 108 3.65 -9.88 8.34
CA ARG A 108 3.98 -10.93 9.31
C ARG A 108 5.49 -11.18 9.32
N ASP A 109 6.09 -11.26 10.51
CA ASP A 109 7.50 -11.62 10.68
C ASP A 109 7.73 -13.15 10.62
N ALA A 110 8.98 -13.58 10.77
CA ALA A 110 9.36 -14.99 10.79
C ALA A 110 8.82 -15.77 12.02
N TRP A 111 8.43 -15.07 13.09
CA TRP A 111 7.90 -15.65 14.32
C TRP A 111 6.37 -15.61 14.41
N GLY A 112 5.71 -15.16 13.34
CA GLY A 112 4.26 -15.07 13.23
C GLY A 112 3.63 -13.81 13.85
N ALA A 113 4.42 -12.86 14.37
CA ALA A 113 3.89 -11.58 14.82
C ALA A 113 3.42 -10.75 13.62
N THR A 114 2.36 -9.98 13.80
CA THR A 114 1.79 -9.16 12.73
C THR A 114 1.88 -7.68 13.06
N THR A 115 2.17 -6.87 12.04
CA THR A 115 2.21 -5.42 12.17
C THR A 115 1.60 -4.74 10.94
N ARG A 116 1.29 -3.45 11.06
CA ARG A 116 0.74 -2.63 9.97
C ARG A 116 1.81 -1.71 9.41
N LEU A 117 1.99 -1.77 8.08
CA LEU A 117 2.79 -0.82 7.34
C LEU A 117 1.87 0.16 6.61
N ALA A 118 1.92 1.44 6.98
CA ALA A 118 1.08 2.46 6.36
C ALA A 118 1.50 2.73 4.91
N ILE A 119 0.51 2.88 4.03
CA ILE A 119 0.70 3.42 2.69
C ILE A 119 0.19 4.86 2.74
N PRO A 120 1.06 5.86 2.53
CA PRO A 120 0.67 7.24 2.66
C PRO A 120 -0.40 7.63 1.65
N GLU A 121 -1.12 8.68 1.99
CA GLU A 121 -2.07 9.27 1.06
C GLU A 121 -1.35 9.84 -0.17
N PHE A 122 -1.80 9.43 -1.35
CA PHE A 122 -1.37 9.95 -2.65
C PHE A 122 -2.58 10.37 -3.49
N ARG A 123 -2.36 11.36 -4.36
CA ARG A 123 -3.41 11.97 -5.19
C ARG A 123 -3.62 11.19 -6.49
N LEU A 124 -4.88 11.00 -6.85
CA LEU A 124 -5.32 10.55 -8.17
C LEU A 124 -5.79 11.78 -8.95
N GLY A 125 -4.91 12.37 -9.74
CA GLY A 125 -5.21 13.60 -10.48
C GLY A 125 -4.32 13.79 -11.69
N SER A 126 -4.61 14.82 -12.49
CA SER A 126 -3.89 15.13 -13.73
C SER A 126 -2.68 16.06 -13.53
N GLY A 127 -2.31 16.35 -12.27
CA GLY A 127 -1.30 17.36 -11.92
C GLY A 127 0.11 16.78 -11.68
N PRO A 128 1.15 17.62 -11.74
CA PRO A 128 2.56 17.22 -11.56
C PRO A 128 2.92 16.79 -10.13
N ASP A 129 1.96 16.74 -9.21
CA ASP A 129 2.16 16.36 -7.80
C ASP A 129 2.34 14.85 -7.58
N SER A 130 2.44 14.07 -8.67
CA SER A 130 2.95 12.70 -8.66
C SER A 130 4.47 12.67 -8.43
N GLU A 131 4.99 13.47 -7.49
CA GLU A 131 6.41 13.42 -7.13
C GLU A 131 6.63 12.36 -6.06
N ASP A 132 7.68 11.58 -6.27
CA ASP A 132 8.18 10.46 -5.47
C ASP A 132 8.17 10.80 -3.97
N ARG A 133 7.08 10.49 -3.26
CA ARG A 133 7.03 10.62 -1.81
C ARG A 133 7.79 9.45 -1.21
N VAL A 134 9.08 9.64 -1.06
CA VAL A 134 9.94 8.83 -0.21
C VAL A 134 9.52 9.09 1.24
N LEU A 135 8.84 8.13 1.86
CA LEU A 135 8.62 8.18 3.30
C LEU A 135 9.67 7.31 4.00
N ASN A 136 10.47 7.97 4.83
CA ASN A 136 11.32 7.32 5.85
C ASN A 136 10.45 6.91 7.03
#